data_AF-A0A848LF97-F1
#
_entry.id   AF-A0A848LF97-F1
#
_cell.length_a   1.000
_cell.length_b   1.000
_cell.length_c   1.000
_cell.angle_alpha   90.00
_cell.angle_beta   90.00
_cell.angle_gamma   90.00
#
_symmetry.space_group_name_H-M   'P 1'
#
loop_
_entity.id
_entity.type
_entity.pdbx_description
1 polymer ?
#
loop_
_entity_poly.entity_id
_entity_poly.type
_entity_poly.pdbx_seq_one_letter_code
_entity_poly.pdbx_strand_id
1 'polypeptide(L)' 'MKDELDLEAELKPGPSGSYVVAVDGKVVIEKKTLAFPTEQEIVDAVSKVIGR' A
#
# COMPACT_ATOMS: atom_id res chain seq x y z
N MET A 1 3.19 0.11 20.52
CA MET A 1 4.20 0.94 19.82
C MET A 1 3.86 0.83 18.35
N LYS A 2 3.61 1.95 17.66
CA LYS A 2 3.41 1.92 16.21
C LYS A 2 4.81 1.87 15.61
N ASP A 3 5.18 0.72 15.04
CA ASP A 3 6.40 0.62 14.24
C ASP A 3 6.18 1.43 12.97
N GLU A 4 6.56 2.71 13.01
CA GLU A 4 6.66 3.51 11.79
C GLU A 4 7.67 2.82 10.86
N LEU A 5 7.18 2.40 9.70
CA LEU A 5 8.04 1.92 8.64
C LEU A 5 8.81 3.15 8.14
N ASP A 6 10.12 3.17 8.37
CA ASP A 6 11.06 4.19 7.91
C ASP A 6 11.17 4.14 6.37
N LEU A 7 10.08 4.53 5.70
CA LEU A 7 9.87 4.44 4.27
C LEU A 7 9.44 5.81 3.75
N GLU A 8 10.02 6.20 2.62
CA GLU A 8 9.52 7.34 1.87
C GLU A 8 8.29 6.92 1.05
N ALA A 9 7.24 7.72 1.10
CA ALA A 9 6.00 7.49 0.36
C ALA A 9 5.74 8.64 -0.61
N GLU A 10 5.44 8.31 -1.87
CA GLU A 10 5.05 9.28 -2.90
C GLU A 10 3.65 8.98 -3.42
N LEU A 11 2.84 10.03 -3.60
CA LEU A 11 1.52 9.94 -4.22
C LEU A 11 1.60 10.27 -5.70
N LYS A 12 1.22 9.29 -6.53
CA LYS A 12 1.16 9.45 -7.99
C LYS A 12 -0.31 9.51 -8.46
N PRO A 13 -0.65 10.42 -9.39
CA PRO A 13 -1.99 10.45 -9.97
C PRO A 13 -2.24 9.17 -10.77
N GLY A 14 -3.40 8.55 -10.55
CA GLY A 14 -3.86 7.36 -11.27
C GLY A 14 -5.21 7.59 -11.96
N PRO A 15 -5.69 6.61 -12.74
CA PRO A 15 -7.03 6.64 -13.33
C PRO A 15 -8.13 6.88 -12.27
N SER A 16 -9.23 7.50 -12.65
CA SER A 16 -10.36 7.74 -11.76
C SER A 16 -10.88 6.43 -11.15
N GLY A 17 -11.04 6.41 -9.82
CA GLY A 17 -11.50 5.24 -9.07
C GLY A 17 -10.41 4.20 -8.76
N SER A 18 -9.19 4.39 -9.26
CA SER A 18 -8.07 3.51 -8.93
C SER A 18 -7.47 3.86 -7.56
N TYR A 19 -7.02 2.83 -6.86
CA TYR A 19 -6.21 2.94 -5.66
C TYR A 19 -5.21 1.79 -5.67
N VAL A 20 -3.93 2.14 -5.71
CA VAL A 20 -2.82 1.18 -5.83
C VAL A 20 -1.76 1.55 -4.81
N VAL A 21 -1.30 0.56 -4.06
CA VAL A 21 -0.13 0.66 -3.20
C VAL A 21 0.96 -0.18 -3.82
N ALA A 22 2.12 0.43 -4.05
CA ALA A 22 3.28 -0.25 -4.60
C ALA A 22 4.53 0.07 -3.76
N VAL A 23 5.38 -0.92 -3.57
CA VAL A 23 6.68 -0.82 -2.89
C VAL A 23 7.75 -1.16 -3.91
N ASP A 24 8.72 -0.27 -4.12
CA ASP A 24 9.78 -0.43 -5.14
C ASP A 24 9.24 -0.78 -6.55
N GLY A 25 8.12 -0.18 -6.92
CA GLY A 25 7.45 -0.42 -8.21
C GLY A 25 6.66 -1.73 -8.29
N LYS A 26 6.67 -2.57 -7.24
CA LYS A 26 5.86 -3.79 -7.15
C LYS A 26 4.52 -3.47 -6.49
N VAL A 27 3.42 -3.69 -7.22
CA VAL A 27 2.07 -3.55 -6.66
C VAL A 27 1.87 -4.59 -5.55
N VAL A 28 1.55 -4.11 -4.36
CA VAL A 28 1.25 -4.94 -3.18
C VAL A 28 -0.24 -4.97 -2.88
N ILE A 29 -0.94 -3.88 -3.21
CA ILE A 29 -2.40 -3.78 -3.10
C ILE A 29 -2.97 -3.08 -4.32
N GLU A 30 -4.08 -3.61 -4.80
CA GLU A 30 -4.90 -3.00 -5.83
C GLU A 30 -6.36 -3.05 -5.38
N LYS A 31 -7.03 -1.90 -5.40
CA LYS A 31 -8.47 -1.82 -5.14
C LYS A 31 -9.24 -2.44 -6.31
N LYS A 32 -9.70 -3.68 -6.11
CA LYS A 32 -10.52 -4.42 -7.08
C LYS A 32 -12.03 -4.31 -6.86
N THR A 33 -12.44 -3.83 -5.69
CA THR A 33 -13.85 -3.72 -5.28
C THR A 33 -14.19 -2.27 -4.90
N LEU A 34 -15.45 -2.01 -4.56
CA LEU A 34 -15.89 -0.67 -4.15
C LEU A 34 -15.27 -0.22 -2.81
N ALA A 35 -14.98 -1.18 -1.92
CA ALA A 35 -14.40 -0.92 -0.61
C ALA A 35 -12.91 -0.60 -0.72
N PHE A 36 -12.43 0.31 0.13
CA PHE A 36 -11.00 0.53 0.30
C PHE A 36 -10.40 -0.57 1.20
N PRO A 37 -9.14 -0.96 0.94
CA PRO A 37 -8.37 -1.76 1.90
C PRO A 37 -8.28 -1.06 3.25
N THR A 38 -8.25 -1.82 4.32
CA THR A 38 -8.01 -1.34 5.67
C THR A 38 -6.54 -0.97 5.87
N GLU A 39 -6.26 -0.13 6.87
CA GLU A 39 -4.88 0.21 7.25
C GLU A 39 -4.06 -1.05 7.57
N GLN A 40 -4.63 -2.01 8.29
CA GLN A 40 -3.94 -3.25 8.63
C GLN A 40 -3.59 -4.09 7.39
N GLU A 41 -4.51 -4.19 6.42
CA GLU A 41 -4.23 -4.89 5.16
C GLU A 41 -3.07 -4.23 4.40
N ILE A 42 -3.01 -2.90 4.41
CA ILE A 42 -1.93 -2.12 3.81
C ILE A 42 -0.59 -2.40 4.50
N VAL A 43 -0.56 -2.29 5.83
CA VAL A 43 0.65 -2.56 6.62
C VAL A 43 1.13 -3.99 6.41
N ASP A 44 0.24 -4.99 6.50
CA ASP A 44 0.61 -6.40 6.33
C ASP A 44 1.17 -6.69 4.92
N ALA A 45 0.59 -6.08 3.89
CA ALA A 45 1.04 -6.26 2.51
C ALA A 45 2.41 -5.62 2.27
N VAL A 46 2.65 -4.43 2.84
CA VAL A 46 3.94 -3.74 2.78
C VAL A 46 5.01 -4.50 3.57
N SER A 47 4.72 -4.91 4.82
CA SER A 47 5.62 -5.65 5.70
C SER A 47 6.13 -6.95 5.07
N LYS A 48 5.25 -7.68 4.38
CA LYS A 48 5.62 -8.90 3.63
C LYS A 48 6.64 -8.66 2.51
N VAL A 49 6.65 -7.48 1.91
CA VAL A 49 7.59 -7.16 0.82
C VAL A 49 8.92 -6.66 1.36
N ILE A 50 8.92 -5.89 2.45
CA ILE A 50 10.15 -5.35 3.07
C ILE A 50 10.82 -6.35 4.03
N GLY A 51 10.16 -7.46 4.37
CA GLY A 51 10.72 -8.52 5.23
C GLY A 51 10.76 -8.17 6.71
N ARG A 52 9.80 -7.37 7.20
CA ARG A 52 9.59 -7.07 8.63
C ARG A 52 8.38 -7.79 9.19
#